data_AF-A0A8H7ZTQ6-F1
#
_entry.id   AF-A0A8H7ZTQ6-F1
#
_cell.length_a   1.000
_cell.length_b   1.000
_cell.length_c   1.000
_cell.angle_alpha   90.00
_cell.angle_beta   90.00
_cell.angle_gamma   90.00
#
_symmetry.space_group_name_H-M   'P 1'
#
loop_
_entity.id
_entity.type
_entity.pdbx_description
1 polymer ?
#
loop_
_entity_poly.entity_id
_entity_poly.type
_entity_poly.pdbx_seq_one_letter_code
_entity_poly.pdbx_strand_id
1 'polypeptide(L)' 'MAAAMDRMGTSTTALYERLGIPPAATDDEIRRAYRYHPDKNRSADPEVFQAINHAYDILGDPKKRAVYDR' A
#
# COMPACT_ATOMS: atom_id res chain seq x y z
N MET A 1 -5.83 16.07 15.01
CA MET A 1 -5.91 14.63 14.70
C MET A 1 -6.69 14.50 13.41
N ALA A 2 -5.99 14.29 12.30
CA ALA A 2 -6.56 14.43 10.97
C ALA A 2 -7.44 13.23 10.59
N ALA A 3 -8.68 13.57 10.22
CA ALA A 3 -9.59 12.93 9.28
C ALA A 3 -9.91 11.43 9.47
N ALA A 4 -11.12 11.21 9.99
CA ALA A 4 -11.97 10.12 9.55
C ALA A 4 -12.15 10.16 8.02
N MET A 5 -11.91 9.06 7.33
CA MET A 5 -12.35 8.80 5.95
C MET A 5 -12.65 7.30 5.90
N ASP A 6 -13.90 6.94 6.16
CA ASP A 6 -14.98 6.79 5.18
C ASP A 6 -14.97 5.39 4.56
N ARG A 7 -16.12 4.75 4.71
CA ARG A 7 -16.39 3.37 4.32
C ARG A 7 -16.56 3.33 2.80
N MET A 8 -16.21 2.20 2.19
CA MET A 8 -16.48 1.82 0.79
C MET A 8 -15.64 2.52 -0.28
N GLY A 9 -14.55 1.86 -0.68
CA GLY A 9 -13.87 2.07 -1.97
C GLY A 9 -13.77 0.74 -2.70
N THR A 10 -14.58 0.58 -3.75
CA THR A 10 -14.57 -0.52 -4.73
C THR A 10 -13.17 -0.94 -5.18
N SER A 11 -12.88 -2.25 -5.10
CA SER A 11 -11.97 -3.15 -5.84
C SER A 11 -10.59 -2.71 -6.37
N THR A 12 -10.30 -1.41 -6.54
CA THR A 12 -9.06 -0.85 -7.08
C THR A 12 -8.10 -0.40 -5.96
N THR A 13 -8.57 -0.24 -4.72
CA THR A 13 -7.71 0.18 -3.58
C THR A 13 -7.00 -0.97 -2.87
N ALA A 14 -7.20 -2.21 -3.31
CA ALA A 14 -6.72 -3.40 -2.61
C ALA A 14 -5.21 -3.37 -2.31
N LEU A 15 -4.37 -2.95 -3.26
CA LEU A 15 -2.92 -2.87 -3.04
C LEU A 15 -2.52 -1.75 -2.07
N TYR A 16 -3.22 -0.62 -2.10
CA TYR A 16 -2.99 0.51 -1.20
C TYR A 16 -3.36 0.14 0.24
N GLU A 17 -4.47 -0.59 0.41
CA GLU A 17 -4.90 -1.11 1.71
C GLU A 17 -3.91 -2.12 2.29
N ARG A 18 -3.29 -2.97 1.45
CA ARG A 18 -2.23 -3.89 1.91
C ARG A 18 -1.02 -3.15 2.47
N LEU A 19 -0.67 -2.01 1.89
CA LEU A 19 0.41 -1.13 2.36
C LEU A 19 -0.05 -0.19 3.50
N GLY A 20 -1.33 -0.20 3.86
CA GLY A 20 -1.88 0.68 4.90
C GLY A 20 -1.86 2.15 4.51
N ILE A 21 -1.88 2.46 3.22
CA ILE A 21 -1.82 3.82 2.68
C ILE A 21 -3.10 4.13 1.88
N PRO A 22 -3.47 5.42 1.78
CA PRO A 22 -4.59 5.79 0.91
C PRO A 22 -4.23 5.63 -0.58
N PRO A 23 -5.20 5.40 -1.48
CA PRO A 23 -4.96 5.41 -2.93
C PRO A 23 -4.47 6.77 -3.46
N ALA A 24 -4.76 7.84 -2.72
CA ALA A 24 -4.21 9.18 -2.97
C ALA A 24 -2.73 9.30 -2.57
N ALA A 25 -2.11 8.25 -2.03
CA ALA A 25 -0.71 8.28 -1.61
C ALA A 25 0.22 8.56 -2.79
N THR A 26 1.17 9.44 -2.52
CA THR A 26 2.26 9.78 -3.42
C THR A 26 3.28 8.64 -3.48
N ASP A 27 4.07 8.62 -4.56
CA ASP A 27 5.16 7.65 -4.75
C ASP A 27 6.15 7.65 -3.57
N ASP A 28 6.34 8.82 -2.95
CA ASP A 28 7.21 8.98 -1.80
C ASP A 28 6.60 8.37 -0.53
N GLU A 29 5.28 8.49 -0.33
CA GLU A 29 4.57 7.83 0.77
C GLU A 29 4.56 6.31 0.61
N ILE A 30 4.41 5.79 -0.61
CA ILE A 30 4.49 4.34 -0.92
C ILE A 30 5.89 3.81 -0.55
N ARG A 31 6.95 4.52 -0.97
CA ARG A 31 8.33 4.16 -0.62
C ARG A 31 8.62 4.27 0.87
N ARG A 32 8.08 5.28 1.55
CA ARG A 32 8.21 5.42 3.00
C ARG A 32 7.47 4.31 3.73
N ALA A 33 6.23 3.99 3.36
CA ALA A 33 5.44 2.92 3.97
C ALA A 33 6.18 1.58 3.89
N TYR A 34 6.68 1.23 2.71
CA TYR A 34 7.48 0.02 2.51
C TYR A 34 8.80 0.02 3.32
N ARG A 35 9.48 1.17 3.44
CA ARG A 35 10.76 1.29 4.15
C ARG A 35 10.60 1.35 5.67
N TYR A 36 9.48 1.87 6.18
CA TYR A 36 9.21 2.10 7.61
C TYR A 36 8.30 1.04 8.26
N HIS A 37 7.96 -0.04 7.56
CA HIS A 37 7.02 -1.04 8.05
C HIS A 37 7.46 -1.65 9.40
N PRO A 38 6.71 -1.42 10.51
CA PRO A 38 7.01 -1.99 11.82
C PRO A 38 6.79 -3.52 11.87
N ASP A 39 6.07 -4.08 10.90
CA ASP A 39 5.88 -5.53 10.67
C ASP A 39 7.20 -6.29 10.45
N LYS A 40 8.23 -5.64 9.89
CA LYS A 40 9.57 -6.23 9.79
C LYS A 40 10.23 -6.45 11.16
N ASN A 41 9.69 -5.88 12.24
CA ASN A 41 10.35 -5.84 13.53
C ASN A 41 9.75 -6.70 14.66
N ARG A 42 8.64 -7.44 14.50
CA ARG A 42 8.44 -8.60 15.43
C ARG A 42 7.44 -9.72 15.15
N SER A 43 6.38 -9.61 14.36
CA SER A 43 5.35 -10.69 14.33
C SER A 43 4.40 -10.62 13.13
N ALA A 44 4.92 -10.47 11.92
CA ALA A 44 4.08 -10.40 10.71
C ALA A 44 3.78 -11.80 10.15
N ASP A 45 2.51 -12.06 9.82
CA ASP A 45 2.12 -13.24 9.05
C ASP A 45 2.84 -13.24 7.68
N PRO A 46 3.42 -14.38 7.25
CA PRO A 46 4.14 -14.48 5.99
C PRO A 46 3.28 -14.10 4.78
N GLU A 47 1.96 -14.32 4.85
CA GLU A 47 1.00 -13.91 3.82
C GLU A 47 0.89 -12.38 3.70
N VAL A 48 0.92 -11.68 4.83
CA VAL A 48 0.86 -10.21 4.86
C VAL A 48 2.14 -9.62 4.26
N PHE A 49 3.29 -10.22 4.58
CA PHE A 49 4.58 -9.80 4.00
C PHE A 49 4.62 -9.96 2.47
N GLN A 50 4.14 -11.10 1.95
CA GLN A 50 4.05 -11.32 0.51
C GLN A 50 3.10 -10.31 -0.15
N ALA A 51 1.94 -10.04 0.46
CA ALA A 51 0.98 -9.07 -0.05
C ALA A 51 1.55 -7.64 -0.09
N ILE A 52 2.31 -7.21 0.94
CA ILE A 52 2.98 -5.91 0.98
C ILE A 52 4.05 -5.81 -0.11
N ASN A 53 4.88 -6.85 -0.29
CA ASN A 53 5.90 -6.86 -1.35
C ASN A 53 5.25 -6.77 -2.74
N HIS A 54 4.17 -7.53 -2.97
CA HIS A 54 3.46 -7.50 -4.24
C HIS A 54 2.80 -6.14 -4.49
N ALA A 55 2.21 -5.53 -3.46
CA ALA A 55 1.67 -4.18 -3.54
C ALA A 55 2.76 -3.16 -3.87
N TYR A 56 3.94 -3.24 -3.23
CA TYR A 56 5.06 -2.36 -3.54
C TYR A 56 5.63 -2.58 -4.95
N ASP A 57 5.66 -3.82 -5.45
CA ASP A 57 6.15 -4.12 -6.80
C ASP A 57 5.29 -3.47 -7.90
N ILE A 58 3.98 -3.34 -7.66
CA ILE A 58 3.04 -2.70 -8.59
C ILE A 58 2.97 -1.19 -8.35
N LEU A 59 2.80 -0.76 -7.09
CA LEU A 59 2.56 0.64 -6.75
C LEU A 59 3.84 1.49 -6.68
N GLY A 60 4.99 0.87 -6.43
CA GLY A 60 6.29 1.51 -6.40
C GLY A 60 6.91 1.76 -7.77
N ASP A 61 6.39 1.13 -8.84
CA ASP A 61 6.74 1.46 -10.22
C ASP A 61 5.63 2.31 -10.84
N PRO A 62 5.88 3.59 -11.18
CA PRO A 62 4.86 4.46 -11.76
C PRO A 62 4.27 3.93 -13.06
N LYS A 63 4.99 3.09 -13.83
CA LYS A 63 4.45 2.44 -15.03
C LYS A 63 3.44 1.36 -14.67
N LYS A 64 3.77 0.50 -13.71
CA LYS A 64 2.87 -0.58 -13.25
C LYS A 64 1.68 0.00 -12.50
N ARG A 65 1.89 1.01 -11.66
CA ARG A 65 0.83 1.78 -11.01
C ARG A 65 -0.12 2.38 -12.02
N ALA A 66 0.37 3.02 -13.07
CA ALA A 66 -0.49 3.57 -14.12
C ALA A 66 -1.31 2.50 -14.86
N VAL A 67 -0.80 1.26 -14.98
CA VAL A 67 -1.55 0.12 -15.54
C VAL A 67 -2.60 -0.40 -14.55
N TYR A 68 -2.30 -0.38 -13.26
CA TYR A 68 -3.20 -0.80 -12.19
C TYR A 68 -4.33 0.21 -11.93
N ASP A 69 -4.02 1.50 -12.03
CA ASP A 69 -4.96 2.62 -11.84
C ASP A 69 -5.83 2.90 -13.09
N ARG A 70 -5.61 2.19 -14.20
CA ARG A 70 -6.30 2.37 -15.49
C ARG A 70 -7.53 1.48 -15.64
#